data_AF-A0A7M4F7S1-F1
#
_entry.id   AF-A0A7M4F7S1-F1
#
_cell.length_a   1.000
_cell.length_b   1.000
_cell.length_c   1.000
_cell.angle_alpha   90.00
_cell.angle_beta   90.00
_cell.angle_gamma   90.00
#
_symmetry.space_group_name_H-M   'P 1'
#
loop_
_entity.id
_entity.type
_entity.pdbx_description
1 polymer ?
#
loop_
_entity_poly.entity_id
_entity_poly.type
_entity_poly.pdbx_seq_one_letter_code
_entity_poly.pdbx_strand_id
1 'polypeptide(L)'
;MPGPTILTVTLCSMPLCRGRDPSQIKVICPPPTADTISMVPNQFLEEENYPITMGIKGGKNCLSCGMASEPQLQLEDQEITMISGSQSDALCFTFFNTPQGNTNRFQSAAYPGWFLCTSQKSNDPVSLTNQLGQVNITDFYFGHKN
;
A
#
# COMPACT_ATOMS: atom_id res chain seq x y z
N MET A 1 18.51 10.50 15.37
CA MET A 1 17.24 10.94 14.75
C MET A 1 16.27 9.79 14.85
N PRO A 2 15.02 9.97 15.30
CA PRO A 2 14.05 8.89 15.27
C PRO A 2 13.85 8.46 13.81
N GLY A 3 14.08 7.17 13.52
CA GLY A 3 13.90 6.60 12.19
C GLY A 3 12.42 6.54 11.80
N PRO A 4 12.12 6.22 10.53
CA PRO A 4 10.74 6.10 10.06
C PRO A 4 9.96 5.11 10.93
N THR A 5 8.73 5.47 11.31
CA THR A 5 7.83 4.60 12.06
C THR A 5 7.37 3.46 11.16
N ILE A 6 7.96 2.27 11.32
CA ILE A 6 7.57 1.08 10.57
C ILE A 6 6.30 0.49 11.19
N LEU A 7 5.15 0.74 10.58
CA LEU A 7 3.88 0.09 10.93
C LEU A 7 3.68 -1.16 10.07
N THR A 8 3.58 -2.33 10.69
CA THR A 8 3.28 -3.57 9.98
C THR A 8 1.77 -3.62 9.69
N VAL A 9 1.38 -3.69 8.42
CA VAL A 9 -0.03 -4.00 8.07
C VAL A 9 -0.14 -5.51 7.93
N THR A 10 -0.79 -6.17 8.88
CA THR A 10 -1.12 -7.59 8.77
C THR A 10 -2.56 -7.68 8.29
N LEU A 11 -2.74 -8.08 7.03
CA LEU A 11 -4.05 -8.44 6.49
C LEU A 11 -4.61 -9.56 7.34
N CYS A 12 -5.94 -9.62 7.52
CA CYS A 12 -6.64 -10.68 8.24
C CYS A 12 -5.99 -12.05 7.95
N SER A 13 -5.15 -12.51 8.89
CA SER A 13 -4.37 -13.75 8.91
C SER A 13 -3.36 -14.07 7.79
N MET A 14 -2.99 -13.18 6.85
CA MET A 14 -2.11 -13.58 5.73
C MET A 14 -1.09 -12.50 5.31
N PRO A 15 0.21 -12.82 5.25
CA PRO A 15 1.21 -11.86 4.78
C PRO A 15 1.33 -11.72 3.27
N LEU A 16 1.87 -10.59 2.82
CA LEU A 16 2.16 -10.30 1.42
C LEU A 16 3.52 -10.88 1.03
N CYS A 17 3.65 -11.37 -0.21
CA CYS A 17 4.90 -11.84 -0.81
C CYS A 17 4.95 -11.46 -2.30
N ARG A 18 6.14 -11.25 -2.85
CA ARG A 18 6.32 -11.07 -4.29
C ARG A 18 5.89 -12.33 -5.06
N GLY A 19 5.01 -12.17 -6.04
CA GLY A 19 4.61 -13.24 -6.95
C GLY A 19 5.76 -13.71 -7.84
N ARG A 20 5.53 -14.80 -8.58
CA ARG A 20 6.48 -15.33 -9.58
C ARG A 20 6.73 -14.34 -10.74
N ASP A 21 5.80 -13.41 -10.91
CA ASP A 21 5.93 -12.23 -11.77
C ASP A 21 6.41 -11.03 -10.91
N PRO A 22 7.48 -10.33 -11.31
CA PRO A 22 8.07 -9.27 -10.51
C PRO A 22 7.18 -8.04 -10.29
N SER A 23 6.09 -7.89 -11.05
CA SER A 23 5.13 -6.79 -10.97
C SER A 23 3.93 -7.06 -10.05
N GLN A 24 3.75 -8.28 -9.54
CA GLN A 24 2.58 -8.66 -8.75
C GLN A 24 2.91 -9.00 -7.29
N ILE A 25 2.20 -8.39 -6.34
CA ILE A 25 2.28 -8.72 -4.90
C ILE A 25 1.14 -9.67 -4.55
N LYS A 26 1.41 -10.89 -4.09
CA LYS A 26 0.40 -11.91 -3.74
C LYS A 26 0.22 -12.04 -2.21
N VAL A 27 -0.98 -12.38 -1.77
CA VAL A 27 -1.28 -12.71 -0.36
C VAL A 27 -1.09 -14.23 -0.14
N ILE A 28 -0.08 -14.68 0.60
CA ILE A 28 0.25 -16.13 0.74
C ILE A 28 0.01 -16.65 2.17
N CYS A 29 -0.58 -17.85 2.32
CA CYS A 29 -0.54 -18.66 3.56
C CYS A 29 0.89 -19.13 3.88
N PRO A 30 1.33 -19.20 5.15
CA PRO A 30 2.70 -18.86 5.54
C PRO A 30 3.78 -19.89 5.12
N PRO A 31 4.91 -19.39 4.59
CA PRO A 31 6.26 -19.74 5.08
C PRO A 31 6.93 -18.48 5.71
N PRO A 32 8.08 -18.60 6.42
CA PRO A 32 8.45 -17.79 7.59
C PRO A 32 8.92 -16.34 7.33
N THR A 33 8.58 -15.72 6.20
CA THR A 33 8.98 -14.33 5.91
C THR A 33 7.84 -13.59 5.23
N ALA A 34 6.86 -13.20 6.03
CA ALA A 34 5.90 -12.17 5.67
C ALA A 34 6.63 -10.89 5.24
N ASP A 35 6.45 -10.42 4.01
CA ASP A 35 6.97 -9.10 3.64
C ASP A 35 6.24 -8.05 4.48
N THR A 36 7.01 -7.32 5.27
CA THR A 36 6.49 -6.21 6.09
C THR A 36 6.32 -5.00 5.19
N ILE A 37 5.13 -4.40 5.21
CA ILE A 37 4.93 -3.08 4.61
C ILE A 37 5.51 -2.05 5.56
N SER A 38 6.41 -1.21 5.05
CA SER A 38 6.84 0.04 5.64
C SER A 38 5.90 1.16 5.19
N MET A 39 5.55 2.05 6.10
CA MET A 39 4.68 3.19 5.84
C MET A 39 5.36 4.45 6.36
N VAL A 40 5.40 5.51 5.57
CA VAL A 40 5.88 6.82 6.02
C VAL A 40 4.89 7.90 5.61
N PRO A 41 4.67 8.94 6.44
CA PRO A 41 3.92 10.11 6.02
C PRO A 41 4.57 10.73 4.78
N ASN A 42 3.76 11.09 3.78
CA ASN A 42 4.24 11.86 2.65
C ASN A 42 4.07 13.36 2.94
N GLN A 43 5.16 14.00 3.32
CA GLN A 43 5.23 15.43 3.66
C GLN A 43 5.05 16.40 2.48
N PHE A 44 4.92 15.90 1.25
CA PHE A 44 4.75 16.73 0.04
C PHE A 44 3.29 16.97 -0.33
N LEU A 45 2.35 16.33 0.38
CA LEU A 45 0.90 16.49 0.19
C LEU A 45 0.25 17.00 1.48
N GLU A 46 -0.97 17.52 1.36
CA GLU A 46 -1.71 18.09 2.49
C GLU A 46 -1.97 17.04 3.58
N GLU A 47 -1.61 17.38 4.81
CA GLU A 47 -1.62 16.48 5.97
C GLU A 47 -3.06 16.08 6.39
N GLU A 48 -4.06 16.87 5.99
CA GLU A 48 -5.47 16.72 6.37
C GLU A 48 -6.07 15.36 5.97
N ASN A 49 -5.46 14.66 5.00
CA ASN A 49 -5.90 13.36 4.52
C ASN A 49 -4.95 12.20 4.90
N TYR A 50 -4.04 12.43 5.85
CA TYR A 50 -3.00 11.47 6.24
C TYR A 50 -2.34 10.81 5.03
N PRO A 51 -1.59 11.58 4.21
CA PRO A 51 -0.92 11.05 3.04
C PRO A 51 0.19 10.09 3.46
N ILE A 52 0.17 8.87 2.94
CA ILE A 52 1.13 7.82 3.26
C ILE A 52 1.75 7.26 2.00
N THR A 53 3.07 7.08 2.04
CA THR A 53 3.80 6.25 1.09
C THR A 53 4.03 4.87 1.69
N MET A 54 3.82 3.83 0.89
CA MET A 54 3.94 2.43 1.30
C MET A 54 5.02 1.71 0.50
N GLY A 55 5.79 0.86 1.16
CA GLY A 55 6.81 0.03 0.49
C GLY A 55 7.09 -1.29 1.20
N ILE A 56 7.70 -2.23 0.51
CA ILE A 56 8.07 -3.55 1.03
C ILE A 56 9.59 -3.71 1.15
N LYS A 57 10.04 -4.83 1.73
CA LYS A 57 11.47 -5.13 1.94
C LYS A 57 12.20 -4.00 2.68
N GLY A 58 11.56 -3.49 3.73
CA GLY A 58 12.07 -2.35 4.48
C GLY A 58 11.95 -1.01 3.76
N GLY A 59 11.10 -0.91 2.72
CA GLY A 59 10.88 0.31 1.95
C GLY A 59 11.76 0.44 0.71
N LYS A 60 12.46 -0.60 0.26
CA LYS A 60 13.29 -0.55 -0.95
C LYS A 60 12.49 -0.61 -2.25
N ASN A 61 11.27 -1.14 -2.19
CA ASN A 61 10.34 -1.17 -3.31
C ASN A 61 9.03 -0.54 -2.86
N CYS A 62 8.57 0.51 -3.53
CA CYS A 62 7.38 1.25 -3.14
C CYS A 62 6.18 0.92 -4.02
N LEU A 63 4.99 1.01 -3.42
CA LEU A 63 3.73 0.87 -4.12
C LEU A 63 3.43 2.18 -4.87
N SER A 64 3.13 2.07 -6.15
CA SER A 64 2.78 3.17 -7.05
C SER A 64 1.50 2.84 -7.81
N CYS A 65 0.66 3.83 -8.05
CA CYS A 65 -0.49 3.72 -8.95
C CYS A 65 -0.16 4.07 -10.41
N GLY A 66 1.06 4.55 -10.69
CA GLY A 66 1.45 5.13 -11.97
C GLY A 66 0.71 6.43 -12.33
N MET A 67 0.83 6.86 -13.58
CA MET A 67 0.12 8.01 -14.20
C MET A 67 -0.62 7.62 -15.48
N ALA A 68 -0.87 6.33 -15.72
CA ALA A 68 -1.62 5.89 -16.89
C ALA A 68 -3.09 6.34 -16.84
N SER A 69 -3.83 6.26 -17.95
CA SER A 69 -5.26 6.59 -17.95
C SER A 69 -6.09 5.65 -17.06
N GLU A 70 -5.66 4.40 -16.92
CA GLU A 70 -6.26 3.41 -16.03
C GLU A 70 -5.31 3.13 -14.87
N PRO A 71 -5.79 3.19 -13.61
CA PRO A 71 -4.95 2.95 -12.46
C PRO A 71 -4.50 1.50 -12.39
N GLN A 72 -3.20 1.29 -12.22
CA GLN A 72 -2.61 -0.02 -12.03
C GLN A 72 -1.67 0.05 -10.85
N LEU A 73 -1.86 -0.87 -9.89
CA LEU A 73 -0.95 -0.98 -8.76
C LEU A 73 0.32 -1.69 -9.19
N GLN A 74 1.47 -1.09 -8.90
CA GLN A 74 2.77 -1.60 -9.29
C GLN A 74 3.79 -1.40 -8.17
N LEU A 75 4.81 -2.24 -8.18
CA LEU A 75 6.00 -2.09 -7.36
C LEU A 75 7.10 -1.46 -8.18
N GLU A 76 7.58 -0.32 -7.72
CA GLU A 76 8.72 0.36 -8.34
C GLU A 76 9.97 0.18 -7.48
N ASP A 77 11.14 0.13 -8.13
CA ASP A 77 12.44 0.03 -7.46
C ASP A 77 12.89 1.41 -6.95
N GLN A 78 12.05 1.96 -6.08
CA GLN A 78 12.18 3.27 -5.48
C GLN A 78 12.20 3.11 -3.96
N GLU A 79 13.19 3.71 -3.32
CA GLU A 79 13.31 3.69 -1.86
C GLU A 79 12.33 4.69 -1.23
N ILE A 80 11.64 4.27 -0.18
CA ILE A 80 10.55 4.99 0.48
C ILE A 80 10.97 6.36 1.01
N THR A 81 12.23 6.50 1.44
CA THR A 81 12.81 7.76 1.92
C THR A 81 13.29 8.66 0.80
N MET A 82 13.43 8.13 -0.42
CA MET A 82 13.88 8.84 -1.61
C MET A 82 12.70 9.33 -2.47
N ILE A 83 11.47 9.02 -2.07
CA ILE A 83 10.25 9.54 -2.70
C ILE A 83 10.13 11.02 -2.31
N SER A 84 10.79 11.85 -3.11
CA SER A 84 10.86 13.30 -2.97
C SER A 84 11.37 13.88 -4.28
N GLY A 85 10.70 14.88 -4.84
CA GLY A 85 11.27 15.63 -5.97
C GLY A 85 10.26 16.41 -6.83
N SER A 86 9.05 15.90 -7.03
CA SER A 86 8.01 16.59 -7.80
C SER A 86 6.60 16.26 -7.29
N GLN A 87 5.62 17.13 -7.55
CA GLN A 87 4.21 16.89 -7.17
C GLN A 87 3.68 15.60 -7.81
N SER A 88 4.07 15.32 -9.05
CA SER A 88 3.68 14.11 -9.79
C SER A 88 4.24 12.85 -9.14
N ASP A 89 5.53 12.83 -8.79
CA ASP A 89 6.14 11.68 -8.11
C ASP A 89 5.52 11.48 -6.72
N ALA A 90 5.20 12.56 -6.00
CA ALA A 90 4.52 12.44 -4.73
C ALA A 90 3.12 11.80 -4.89
N LEU A 91 2.34 12.17 -5.91
CA LEU A 91 0.97 11.68 -6.10
C LEU A 91 0.91 10.19 -6.43
N CYS A 92 1.76 9.68 -7.34
CA CYS A 92 1.73 8.26 -7.75
C CYS A 92 1.97 7.29 -6.60
N PHE A 93 2.84 7.68 -5.67
CA PHE A 93 3.28 6.86 -4.56
C PHE A 93 2.49 7.13 -3.27
N THR A 94 1.43 7.94 -3.32
CA THR A 94 0.67 8.31 -2.13
C THR A 94 -0.70 7.67 -2.09
N PHE A 95 -1.04 7.23 -0.89
CA PHE A 95 -2.36 6.82 -0.51
C PHE A 95 -2.82 7.63 0.70
N PHE A 96 -4.03 8.16 0.64
CA PHE A 96 -4.69 8.78 1.78
C PHE A 96 -5.26 7.70 2.70
N ASN A 97 -4.88 7.73 3.96
CA ASN A 97 -5.40 6.80 4.96
C ASN A 97 -6.66 7.36 5.63
N THR A 98 -7.75 6.62 5.53
CA THR A 98 -8.99 6.90 6.25
C THR A 98 -9.27 5.80 7.27
N PRO A 99 -9.20 6.09 8.58
CA PRO A 99 -9.64 5.17 9.62
C PRO A 99 -11.14 4.83 9.49
N GLN A 100 -11.49 3.57 9.68
CA GLN A 100 -12.85 3.00 9.63
C GLN A 100 -13.11 2.21 10.92
N GLY A 101 -13.02 2.88 12.07
CA GLY A 101 -13.05 2.21 13.38
C GLY A 101 -11.73 1.48 13.65
N ASN A 102 -11.76 0.14 13.58
CA ASN A 102 -10.57 -0.71 13.82
C ASN A 102 -9.80 -1.04 12.54
N THR A 103 -10.36 -0.72 11.38
CA THR A 103 -9.74 -0.89 10.07
C THR A 103 -9.33 0.44 9.48
N ASN A 104 -8.56 0.39 8.40
CA ASN A 104 -8.06 1.52 7.65
C ASN A 104 -8.35 1.27 6.18
N ARG A 105 -8.67 2.34 5.45
CA ARG A 105 -8.87 2.31 4.00
C ARG A 105 -7.86 3.24 3.35
N PHE A 106 -7.24 2.78 2.28
CA PHE A 106 -6.20 3.51 1.57
C PHE A 106 -6.70 3.91 0.19
N GLN A 107 -6.91 5.21 -0.04
CA GLN A 107 -7.31 5.74 -1.33
C GLN A 107 -6.10 6.25 -2.10
N SER A 108 -5.99 5.98 -3.40
CA SER A 108 -4.95 6.56 -4.24
C SER A 108 -5.06 8.09 -4.30
N ALA A 109 -3.94 8.79 -4.13
CA ALA A 109 -3.87 10.24 -4.33
C ALA A 109 -3.87 10.61 -5.82
N ALA A 110 -3.20 9.82 -6.67
CA ALA A 110 -3.20 10.01 -8.12
C ALA A 110 -4.55 9.70 -8.78
N TYR A 111 -5.35 8.80 -8.18
CA TYR A 111 -6.65 8.38 -8.72
C TYR A 111 -7.75 8.47 -7.66
N PRO A 112 -8.40 9.65 -7.51
CA PRO A 112 -9.50 9.82 -6.57
C PRO A 112 -10.63 8.80 -6.79
N GLY A 113 -11.14 8.24 -5.69
CA GLY A 113 -12.18 7.19 -5.71
C GLY A 113 -11.65 5.77 -5.97
N TRP A 114 -10.34 5.59 -6.18
CA TRP A 114 -9.73 4.26 -6.26
C TRP A 114 -9.04 3.90 -4.95
N PHE A 115 -9.28 2.69 -4.48
CA PHE A 115 -8.84 2.20 -3.19
C PHE A 115 -7.98 0.97 -3.34
N LEU A 116 -6.97 0.86 -2.49
CA LEU A 116 -6.23 -0.38 -2.32
C LEU A 116 -7.22 -1.49 -1.95
N CYS A 117 -7.11 -2.64 -2.60
CA CYS A 117 -7.99 -3.77 -2.33
C CYS A 117 -7.29 -5.11 -2.51
N THR A 118 -7.89 -6.13 -1.91
CA THR A 118 -7.55 -7.52 -2.16
C THR A 118 -8.80 -8.29 -2.57
N SER A 119 -8.64 -9.39 -3.30
CA SER A 119 -9.74 -10.32 -3.52
C SER A 119 -9.96 -11.21 -2.27
N GLN A 120 -11.05 -11.98 -2.26
CA GLN A 120 -11.30 -12.99 -1.23
C GLN A 120 -10.49 -14.28 -1.46
N LYS A 121 -9.83 -14.42 -2.62
CA LYS A 121 -9.05 -15.61 -2.96
C LYS A 121 -7.64 -15.47 -2.42
N SER A 122 -7.16 -16.53 -1.78
CA SER A 122 -5.76 -16.63 -1.40
C SER A 122 -4.87 -16.59 -2.64
N ASN A 123 -3.73 -15.90 -2.53
CA ASN A 123 -2.72 -15.67 -3.58
C ASN A 123 -3.09 -14.73 -4.73
N ASP A 124 -4.26 -14.11 -4.70
CA ASP A 124 -4.54 -13.01 -5.62
C ASP A 124 -3.73 -11.78 -5.23
N PRO A 125 -3.37 -10.94 -6.21
CA PRO A 125 -2.58 -9.79 -5.92
C PRO A 125 -3.35 -8.66 -5.24
N VAL A 126 -2.63 -7.82 -4.49
CA VAL A 126 -3.17 -6.51 -4.11
C VAL A 126 -3.37 -5.69 -5.37
N SER A 127 -4.49 -4.98 -5.44
CA SER A 127 -4.89 -4.21 -6.60
C SER A 127 -5.55 -2.89 -6.18
N LEU A 128 -6.10 -2.17 -7.15
CA LEU A 128 -6.95 -1.01 -6.97
C LEU A 128 -8.38 -1.34 -7.39
N THR A 129 -9.36 -0.77 -6.68
CA THR A 129 -10.76 -0.85 -7.07
C THR A 129 -11.48 0.47 -6.80
N ASN A 130 -12.44 0.81 -7.65
CA ASN A 130 -13.41 1.88 -7.41
C ASN A 130 -14.79 1.37 -6.98
N GLN A 131 -14.91 0.06 -6.70
CA GLN A 131 -16.17 -0.60 -6.37
C GLN A 131 -16.20 -0.98 -4.88
N LEU A 132 -16.50 0.00 -4.02
CA LEU A 132 -16.64 -0.21 -2.58
C LEU A 132 -17.85 -1.10 -2.23
N GLY A 133 -17.71 -1.92 -1.19
CA GLY A 133 -18.80 -2.76 -0.66
C GLY A 133 -19.16 -3.99 -1.51
N GLN A 134 -18.33 -4.32 -2.50
CA GLN A 134 -18.52 -5.49 -3.35
C GLN A 134 -17.63 -6.67 -2.91
N VAL A 135 -17.20 -7.50 -3.87
CA VAL A 135 -16.42 -8.72 -3.62
C VAL A 135 -15.02 -8.41 -3.07
N ASN A 136 -14.46 -7.26 -3.45
CA ASN A 136 -13.12 -6.86 -3.03
C ASN A 136 -13.10 -6.27 -1.62
N ILE A 137 -12.09 -6.66 -0.85
CA ILE A 137 -11.85 -6.20 0.52
C ILE A 137 -11.03 -4.91 0.43
N THR A 138 -11.51 -3.84 1.07
CA THR A 138 -10.84 -2.51 1.07
C THR A 138 -10.52 -2.01 2.48
N ASP A 139 -10.76 -2.84 3.48
CA ASP A 139 -10.58 -2.55 4.90
C ASP A 139 -9.39 -3.36 5.44
N PHE A 140 -8.39 -2.66 5.96
CA PHE A 140 -7.09 -3.21 6.36
C PHE A 140 -6.86 -3.03 7.86
N TYR A 141 -6.30 -4.04 8.52
CA TYR A 141 -5.90 -3.95 9.93
C TYR A 141 -4.41 -3.62 10.04
N PHE A 142 -4.05 -2.78 11.01
CA PHE A 142 -2.65 -2.67 11.43
C PHE A 142 -2.31 -3.87 12.34
N GLY A 143 -1.24 -4.58 12.00
CA GLY A 143 -0.69 -5.66 12.81
C GLY A 143 0.42 -5.13 13.71
N HIS A 144 0.43 -5.55 14.97
CA HIS A 144 1.60 -5.34 15.81
C HIS A 144 2.58 -6.51 15.61
N LYS A 145 3.84 -6.21 15.32
CA LYS A 145 4.92 -7.19 15.52
C LYS A 145 5.25 -7.21 17.01
N ASN A 146 4.94 -8.34 17.67
CA ASN A 146 5.49 -8.67 18.97
C ASN A 146 6.98 -9.04 18.85
#